data_AF-A0A2V7ZDD7-F1
#
_entry.id   AF-A0A2V7ZDD7-F1
#
_cell.length_a   1.000
_cell.length_b   1.000
_cell.length_c   1.000
_cell.angle_alpha   90.00
_cell.angle_beta   90.00
_cell.angle_gamma   90.00
#
_symmetry.space_group_name_H-M   'P 1'
#
loop_
_entity.id
_entity.type
_entity.pdbx_description
1 polymer ?
#
loop_
_entity_poly.entity_id
_entity_poly.type
_entity_poly.pdbx_seq_one_letter_code
_entity_poly.pdbx_strand_id
1 'polypeptide(L)' 'MKDLSNWGRWGQDDELGAANLITPGKRKQAAALVKEGITVSLEHAIFQEDVIDGRGHLMRTVTARPTGS' A
#
# COMPACT_ATOMS: atom_id res chain seq x y z
N MET A 1 19.01 25.29 9.02
CA MET A 1 18.15 24.14 9.37
C MET A 1 18.30 23.15 8.22
N LYS A 2 18.67 21.88 8.48
CA LYS A 2 18.63 20.86 7.43
C LYS A 2 17.27 20.18 7.53
N ASP A 3 16.43 20.38 6.53
CA ASP A 3 15.09 19.76 6.49
C ASP A 3 15.23 18.24 6.41
N LEU A 4 14.41 17.51 7.19
CA LEU A 4 14.32 16.05 7.08
C LEU A 4 13.63 15.71 5.77
N SER A 5 14.42 15.39 4.75
CA SER A 5 13.90 15.00 3.44
C SER A 5 14.68 13.84 2.84
N ASN A 6 14.01 13.07 1.98
CA ASN A 6 14.64 12.03 1.16
C ASN A 6 14.95 12.51 -0.27
N TRP A 7 14.83 13.81 -0.58
CA TRP A 7 15.08 14.33 -1.94
C TRP A 7 16.50 14.01 -2.41
N GLY A 8 16.63 13.49 -3.63
CA GLY A 8 17.90 13.12 -4.25
C GLY A 8 18.60 11.91 -3.63
N ARG A 9 18.02 11.26 -2.62
CA ARG A 9 18.65 10.13 -1.90
C ARG A 9 18.95 8.93 -2.81
N TRP A 10 18.16 8.74 -3.86
CA TRP A 10 18.29 7.62 -4.81
C TRP A 10 18.56 8.07 -6.25
N GLY A 11 18.89 9.35 -6.46
CA GLY A 11 19.05 9.96 -7.78
C GLY A 11 18.05 11.11 -7.98
N GLN A 12 18.35 12.00 -8.92
CA GLN A 12 17.46 13.11 -9.26
C GLN A 12 16.23 12.65 -10.03
N ASP A 13 16.35 11.56 -10.79
CA ASP A 13 15.30 10.99 -11.63
C ASP A 13 14.56 9.81 -10.94
N ASP A 14 14.73 9.64 -9.62
CA ASP A 14 14.08 8.57 -8.86
C ASP A 14 12.58 8.84 -8.67
N GLU A 15 11.75 7.90 -9.09
CA GLU A 15 10.29 7.94 -8.92
C GLU A 15 9.78 6.97 -7.83
N LEU A 16 10.65 6.10 -7.29
CA LEU A 16 10.25 5.05 -6.35
C LEU A 16 10.29 5.50 -4.88
N GLY A 17 11.19 6.42 -4.53
CA GLY A 17 11.34 6.95 -3.18
C GLY A 17 11.60 5.84 -2.15
N ALA A 18 10.85 5.84 -1.05
CA ALA A 18 11.05 4.90 0.04
C ALA A 18 10.87 3.42 -0.36
N ALA A 19 10.21 3.12 -1.48
CA ALA A 19 10.12 1.76 -2.01
C ALA A 19 11.51 1.17 -2.35
N ASN A 20 12.51 2.01 -2.62
CA ASN A 20 13.91 1.59 -2.80
C ASN A 20 14.49 0.87 -1.56
N LEU A 21 13.88 1.02 -0.38
CA LEU A 21 14.28 0.28 0.83
C LEU A 21 13.86 -1.20 0.80
N ILE A 22 12.93 -1.58 -0.09
CA ILE A 22 12.43 -2.96 -0.23
C ILE A 22 13.39 -3.77 -1.12
N THR A 23 14.58 -4.05 -0.60
CA THR A 23 15.63 -4.76 -1.33
C THR A 23 15.37 -6.28 -1.39
N PRO A 24 16.01 -7.02 -2.32
CA PRO A 24 15.95 -8.49 -2.32
C PRO A 24 16.39 -9.12 -0.99
N GLY A 25 17.39 -8.54 -0.33
CA GLY A 25 17.84 -8.99 0.99
C GLY A 25 16.78 -8.80 2.07
N LYS A 26 16.09 -7.65 2.09
CA LYS A 26 14.97 -7.41 3.01
C LYS A 26 13.79 -8.34 2.76
N ARG A 27 13.49 -8.66 1.49
CA ARG A 27 12.47 -9.66 1.15
C ARG A 27 12.80 -11.05 1.71
N LYS A 28 14.05 -11.50 1.57
CA LYS A 28 14.50 -12.78 2.17
C LYS A 28 14.40 -12.78 3.69
N GLN A 29 14.82 -11.69 4.34
CA GLN A 29 14.70 -11.54 5.80
C GLN A 29 13.24 -11.63 6.26
N ALA A 30 12.32 -10.95 5.56
CA ALA A 30 10.90 -11.01 5.88
C ALA A 30 10.30 -12.41 5.70
N ALA A 31 10.65 -13.10 4.61
CA ALA A 31 10.20 -14.47 4.36
C ALA A 31 10.65 -15.46 5.45
N ALA A 32 11.85 -15.27 6.00
CA ALA A 32 12.38 -16.10 7.09
C ALA A 32 11.64 -15.93 8.43
N LEU A 33 10.77 -14.92 8.57
CA LEU A 33 9.95 -14.73 9.78
C LEU A 33 8.73 -15.65 9.82
N VAL A 34 8.31 -16.22 8.68
CA VAL A 34 7.18 -17.15 8.63
C VAL A 34 7.54 -18.46 9.33
N LYS A 35 6.74 -18.85 10.33
CA LYS A 35 6.94 -20.11 11.08
C LYS A 35 5.88 -21.17 10.77
N GLU A 36 4.62 -20.76 10.67
CA GLU A 36 3.48 -21.68 10.61
C GLU A 36 2.71 -21.61 9.28
N GLY A 37 3.03 -20.65 8.40
CA GLY A 37 2.37 -20.50 7.11
C GLY A 37 0.92 -20.02 7.19
N ILE A 38 0.51 -19.42 8.30
CA ILE A 38 -0.83 -18.86 8.48
C ILE A 38 -0.95 -17.54 7.71
N THR A 39 -2.00 -17.42 6.89
CA THR A 39 -2.34 -16.18 6.17
C THR A 39 -3.44 -15.44 6.93
N VAL A 40 -3.22 -14.15 7.19
CA VAL A 40 -4.19 -13.26 7.82
C VAL A 40 -4.45 -12.08 6.88
N SER A 41 -5.71 -11.84 6.52
CA SER A 41 -6.08 -10.67 5.72
C SER A 41 -6.04 -9.40 6.58
N LEU A 42 -5.39 -8.35 6.07
CA LEU A 42 -5.31 -7.02 6.70
C LEU A 42 -6.20 -5.99 5.98
N GLU A 43 -7.05 -6.45 5.05
CA GLU A 43 -7.94 -5.56 4.32
C GLU A 43 -9.06 -5.02 5.22
N HIS A 44 -9.51 -3.80 4.95
CA HIS A 44 -10.68 -3.27 5.61
C HIS A 44 -11.93 -3.92 5.03
N ALA A 45 -12.75 -4.52 5.88
CA ALA A 45 -14.05 -5.04 5.47
C ALA A 45 -14.92 -3.88 4.95
N ILE A 46 -15.38 -4.00 3.70
CA ILE A 46 -16.36 -3.05 3.15
C ILE A 46 -17.74 -3.55 3.56
N PHE A 47 -18.36 -2.85 4.51
CA PHE A 47 -19.73 -3.15 4.93
C PHE A 47 -20.73 -2.49 3.96
N GLN A 48 -21.66 -3.29 3.43
CA GLN A 48 -22.70 -2.83 2.50
C GLN A 48 -24.02 -2.47 3.20
N GLU A 49 -24.10 -2.59 4.53
CA GLU A 49 -25.31 -2.30 5.33
C GLU A 49 -25.18 -0.98 6.11
N ASP A 50 -26.24 -0.16 6.09
CA ASP A 50 -26.30 1.13 6.79
C ASP A 50 -26.26 0.86 8.29
N VAL A 51 -25.12 1.13 8.94
CA VAL A 51 -25.03 1.13 10.40
C VAL A 51 -25.50 2.49 10.93
N ILE A 52 -26.51 2.46 11.79
CA ILE A 52 -27.13 3.65 12.43
C ILE A 52 -26.10 4.50 13.21
N ASP A 53 -24.94 3.92 13.55
CA ASP A 53 -23.82 4.55 14.25
C ASP A 53 -22.57 4.66 13.35
N GLY A 54 -22.57 5.64 12.45
CA GLY A 54 -21.39 6.45 12.14
C GLY A 54 -20.23 5.88 11.32
N ARG A 55 -20.25 4.63 10.84
CA ARG A 55 -19.26 4.16 9.84
C ARG A 55 -19.90 4.02 8.46
N GLY A 56 -19.97 5.16 7.78
CA GLY A 56 -20.58 5.29 6.46
C GLY A 56 -20.00 4.33 5.42
N HIS A 57 -20.90 3.84 4.57
CA HIS A 57 -20.60 3.04 3.39
C HIS A 57 -19.44 3.59 2.56
N LEU A 58 -18.40 2.77 2.38
CA LEU A 58 -17.37 3.04 1.40
C LEU A 58 -17.85 2.53 0.03
N MET A 59 -18.44 3.40 -0.78
CA MET A 59 -18.72 3.06 -2.19
C MET A 59 -17.41 2.94 -2.97
N ARG A 60 -17.15 1.76 -3.53
CA ARG A 60 -16.05 1.54 -4.46
C ARG A 60 -16.49 1.86 -5.89
N THR A 61 -16.22 3.07 -6.37
CA THR A 61 -16.44 3.43 -7.78
C THR A 61 -15.24 2.98 -8.62
N VAL A 62 -15.43 1.98 -9.48
CA VAL A 62 -14.47 1.65 -10.53
C VAL A 62 -14.78 2.51 -11.75
N THR A 63 -14.01 3.57 -11.98
CA THR A 63 -14.09 4.33 -13.23
C THR A 63 -13.47 3.52 -14.36
N ALA A 64 -14.30 2.87 -15.17
CA ALA A 64 -13.86 2.32 -16.44
C ALA A 64 -13.42 3.47 -17.35
N ARG A 65 -12.17 3.41 -17.85
CA ARG A 65 -11.69 4.32 -18.89
C ARG A 65 -12.47 4.02 -20.18
N PRO A 66 -13.07 5.02 -20.87
CA PRO A 66 -13.70 4.77 -22.15
C PRO A 66 -12.63 4.26 -23.12
N THR A 67 -12.79 3.04 -23.62
CA THR A 67 -12.05 2.56 -24.78
C THR A 67 -12.61 3.31 -25.98
N GLY A 68 -11.90 4.34 -26.44
CA GLY A 68 -12.23 5.08 -27.65
C GLY A 68 -12.25 4.16 -28.87
N SER A 69 -13.25 4.35 -29.72
CA SER A 69 -13.31 3.86 -31.11
C SER A 69 -12.78 4.93 -32.04
#